data_AF-A0A2V8GPR9-F1
#
_entry.id   AF-A0A2V8GPR9-F1
#
_cell.length_a   1.000
_cell.length_b   1.000
_cell.length_c   1.000
_cell.angle_alpha   90.00
_cell.angle_beta   90.00
_cell.angle_gamma   90.00
#
_symmetry.space_group_name_H-M   'P 1'
#
loop_
_entity.id
_entity.type
_entity.pdbx_description
1 polymer ?
#
loop_
_entity_poly.entity_id
_entity_poly.type
_entity_poly.pdbx_seq_one_letter_code
_entity_poly.pdbx_strand_id
1 'polypeptide(L)'
;KNQIDGNVIQGVSRTLLEEVQFDATSVKSLDWKSYPIISFQNIPSIEIVLINRPEMEALGAGEPSIVPVPAAIANAVFDATGVRFREVPLTPERVLSALKSGPAPNQRARS
;
A
#
# COMPACT_ATOMS: atom_id res chain seq x y z
N LYS A 1 13.45 -5.90 14.08
CA LYS A 1 12.16 -5.23 14.39
C LYS A 1 12.03 -3.89 13.66
N ASN A 2 12.89 -2.91 13.95
CA ASN A 2 12.81 -1.55 13.38
C ASN A 2 12.74 -1.49 11.84
N GLN A 3 13.51 -2.33 11.13
CA GLN A 3 13.45 -2.40 9.66
C GLN A 3 12.06 -2.84 9.16
N ILE A 4 11.44 -3.80 9.86
CA ILE A 4 10.11 -4.29 9.52
C ILE A 4 9.07 -3.21 9.81
N ASP A 5 9.16 -2.54 10.96
CA ASP A 5 8.27 -1.41 11.29
C ASP A 5 8.35 -0.32 10.20
N GLY A 6 9.57 0.10 9.83
CA GLY A 6 9.78 1.12 8.78
C GLY A 6 9.23 0.71 7.42
N ASN A 7 9.44 -0.54 7.01
CA ASN A 7 8.93 -1.08 5.76
C ASN A 7 7.40 -1.15 5.73
N VAL A 8 6.78 -1.55 6.84
CA VAL A 8 5.31 -1.58 6.95
C VAL A 8 4.75 -0.17 6.87
N ILE A 9 5.33 0.79 7.61
CA ILE A 9 4.91 2.20 7.58
C ILE A 9 5.03 2.78 6.17
N GLN A 10 6.17 2.58 5.50
CA GLN A 10 6.39 3.04 4.13
C GLN A 10 5.44 2.37 3.14
N GLY A 11 5.22 1.06 3.27
CA GLY A 11 4.27 0.32 2.44
C GLY A 11 2.85 0.83 2.58
N VAL A 12 2.39 1.10 3.81
CA VAL A 12 1.07 1.67 4.09
C VAL A 12 0.95 3.06 3.47
N SER A 13 1.94 3.93 3.69
CA SER A 13 1.98 5.29 3.14
C SER A 13 1.89 5.29 1.61
N ARG A 14 2.72 4.49 0.94
CA ARG A 14 2.69 4.32 -0.53
C ARG A 14 1.40 3.74 -1.06
N THR A 15 0.79 2.83 -0.33
CA THR A 15 -0.44 2.18 -0.78
C THR A 15 -1.65 3.11 -0.67
N LEU A 16 -1.67 4.01 0.32
CA LEU A 16 -2.86 4.79 0.63
C LEU A 16 -2.77 6.25 0.19
N LEU A 17 -1.56 6.81 0.10
CA LEU A 17 -1.37 8.26 0.02
C LEU A 17 -0.40 8.67 -1.09
N GLU A 18 0.80 8.10 -1.10
CA GLU A 18 1.91 8.68 -1.85
C GLU A 18 1.72 8.57 -3.37
N GLU A 19 1.76 9.71 -4.05
CA GLU A 19 1.79 9.79 -5.51
C GLU A 19 2.50 11.08 -5.93
N VAL A 20 3.46 10.96 -6.84
CA VAL A 20 4.08 12.12 -7.48
C VAL A 20 3.12 12.69 -8.52
N GLN A 21 2.76 13.96 -8.38
CA GLN A 21 1.89 14.66 -9.31
C GLN A 21 2.70 15.33 -10.42
N PHE A 22 2.17 15.33 -11.63
CA PHE A 22 2.78 15.93 -12.82
C PHE A 22 1.81 16.90 -13.49
N ASP A 23 2.33 17.95 -14.14
CA ASP A 23 1.63 18.69 -15.19
C ASP A 23 2.18 18.33 -16.58
N ALA A 24 1.78 19.07 -17.62
CA ALA A 24 2.19 18.81 -19.00
C ALA A 24 3.71 18.87 -19.23
N THR A 25 4.46 19.47 -18.31
CA THR A 25 5.89 19.79 -18.49
C THR A 25 6.78 19.51 -17.28
N SER A 26 6.21 19.31 -16.09
CA SER A 26 6.97 19.30 -14.84
C SER A 26 6.33 18.49 -13.71
N VAL A 27 7.13 18.18 -12.68
CA VAL A 27 6.68 17.59 -11.41
C VAL A 27 6.08 18.68 -10.53
N LYS A 28 4.91 18.42 -9.94
CA LYS A 28 4.23 19.33 -9.00
C LYS A 28 4.50 19.02 -7.54
N SER A 29 4.84 17.77 -7.21
CA SER A 29 5.14 17.34 -5.84
C SER A 29 6.60 17.65 -5.47
N LEU A 30 6.90 18.94 -5.25
CA LEU A 30 8.27 19.43 -5.04
C LEU A 30 8.64 19.64 -3.56
N ASP A 31 7.68 19.48 -2.66
CA ASP A 31 7.88 19.67 -1.22
C ASP A 31 7.03 18.68 -0.40
N TRP A 32 7.28 18.64 0.91
CA TRP A 32 6.56 17.77 1.86
C TRP A 32 5.08 18.11 2.04
N LYS A 33 4.63 19.27 1.57
CA LYS A 33 3.23 19.69 1.64
C LYS A 33 2.45 19.20 0.43
N SER A 34 3.10 19.17 -0.73
CA SER A 34 2.54 18.76 -2.02
C SER A 34 2.70 17.27 -2.29
N TYR A 35 3.63 16.59 -1.61
CA TYR A 35 3.74 15.12 -1.61
C TYR A 35 3.06 14.54 -0.36
N PRO A 36 1.89 13.87 -0.49
CA PRO A 36 1.19 13.31 0.65
C PRO A 36 1.97 12.13 1.23
N ILE A 37 2.32 12.20 2.51
CA ILE A 37 3.00 11.13 3.25
C ILE A 37 2.26 10.88 4.56
N ILE A 38 2.28 9.63 5.04
CA ILE A 38 1.58 9.27 6.28
C ILE A 38 2.14 10.05 7.48
N SER A 39 1.24 10.60 8.29
CA SER A 39 1.60 11.23 9.57
C SER A 39 1.61 10.20 10.70
N PHE A 40 2.34 10.49 11.78
CA PHE A 40 2.43 9.60 12.94
C PHE A 40 1.07 9.21 13.54
N GLN A 41 0.09 10.10 13.49
CA GLN A 41 -1.25 9.87 14.04
C GLN A 41 -2.05 8.84 13.23
N ASN A 42 -1.67 8.61 11.97
CA ASN A 42 -2.37 7.72 11.05
C ASN A 42 -1.65 6.37 10.85
N ILE A 43 -0.54 6.15 11.55
CA ILE A 43 0.17 4.86 11.51
C ILE A 43 -0.69 3.79 12.19
N PRO A 44 -0.98 2.65 11.53
CA PRO A 44 -1.74 1.57 12.15
C PRO A 44 -0.93 0.89 13.27
N SER A 45 -1.61 0.15 14.16
CA SER A 45 -0.91 -0.76 15.08
C SER A 45 -0.18 -1.85 14.29
N ILE A 46 1.11 -2.05 14.56
CA ILE A 46 1.96 -3.03 13.88
C ILE A 46 2.39 -4.09 14.89
N GLU A 47 1.92 -5.32 14.69
CA GLU A 47 2.39 -6.50 15.41
C GLU A 47 3.38 -7.27 14.54
N ILE A 48 4.57 -7.55 15.08
CA ILE A 48 5.62 -8.30 14.38
C ILE A 48 5.84 -9.63 15.08
N VAL A 49 5.55 -10.71 14.35
CA VAL A 49 5.87 -12.08 14.77
C VAL A 49 7.03 -12.58 13.92
N LEU A 50 8.18 -12.84 14.55
CA LEU A 50 9.33 -13.42 13.88
C LEU A 50 9.29 -14.95 14.00
N ILE A 51 9.39 -15.63 12.87
CA ILE A 51 9.54 -17.09 12.85
C ILE A 51 11.01 -17.41 13.12
N ASN A 52 11.29 -18.04 14.25
CA ASN A 52 12.66 -18.40 14.66
C ASN A 52 13.10 -19.69 13.95
N ARG A 53 14.04 -19.56 13.00
CA ARG A 53 14.65 -20.68 12.25
C ARG A 53 16.18 -20.58 12.27
N PRO A 54 16.81 -20.83 13.43
CA PRO A 54 18.26 -20.66 13.60
C PRO A 54 19.11 -21.61 12.75
N GLU A 55 18.51 -22.70 12.25
CA GLU A 55 19.14 -23.67 11.35
C GLU A 55 19.27 -23.19 9.91
N MET A 56 18.56 -22.13 9.53
CA MET A 56 18.60 -21.56 8.18
C MET A 56 19.60 -20.40 8.11
N GLU A 57 20.20 -20.21 6.94
CA GLU A 57 21.04 -19.04 6.69
C GLU A 57 20.24 -17.74 6.81
N ALA A 58 20.88 -16.71 7.36
CA ALA A 58 20.28 -15.40 7.48
C ALA A 58 20.10 -14.76 6.08
N LEU A 59 18.89 -14.32 5.79
CA LEU A 59 18.56 -13.57 4.58
C LEU A 59 18.44 -12.07 4.88
N GLY A 60 18.53 -11.24 3.84
CA GLY A 60 18.38 -9.80 3.97
C GLY A 60 17.02 -9.43 4.57
N ALA A 61 17.01 -8.55 5.57
CA ALA A 61 15.79 -8.09 6.25
C ALA A 61 15.37 -6.65 5.85
N GLY A 62 16.15 -5.99 4.98
CA GLY A 62 16.03 -4.56 4.71
C GLY A 62 14.79 -4.17 3.91
N GLU A 63 14.42 -4.93 2.88
CA GLU A 63 13.29 -4.63 1.99
C GLU A 63 12.17 -5.70 1.94
N PRO A 64 12.37 -7.01 2.26
CA PRO A 64 11.36 -8.02 1.96
C PRO A 64 9.98 -7.77 2.57
N SER A 65 9.93 -7.14 3.75
CA SER A 65 8.67 -6.92 4.45
C SER A 65 7.79 -5.82 3.86
N ILE A 66 8.31 -4.93 2.99
CA ILE A 66 7.46 -3.93 2.31
C ILE A 66 6.66 -4.53 1.16
N VAL A 67 7.25 -5.51 0.45
CA VAL A 67 6.71 -6.11 -0.77
C VAL A 67 5.26 -6.60 -0.63
N PRO A 68 4.87 -7.32 0.44
CA PRO A 68 3.50 -7.81 0.55
C PRO A 68 2.48 -6.75 0.99
N VAL A 69 2.91 -5.59 1.50
CA VAL A 69 2.03 -4.61 2.14
C VAL A 69 0.93 -4.07 1.20
N PRO A 70 1.23 -3.62 -0.04
CA PRO A 70 0.19 -3.11 -0.92
C PRO A 70 -0.86 -4.16 -1.29
N ALA A 71 -0.40 -5.40 -1.55
CA ALA A 71 -1.29 -6.51 -1.88
C ALA A 71 -2.18 -6.90 -0.70
N ALA A 72 -1.64 -6.93 0.52
CA ALA A 72 -2.40 -7.22 1.73
C ALA A 72 -3.52 -6.19 1.96
N ILE A 73 -3.21 -4.89 1.83
CA ILE A 73 -4.19 -3.81 1.95
C ILE A 73 -5.25 -3.90 0.84
N ALA A 74 -4.84 -4.06 -0.43
CA ALA A 74 -5.78 -4.17 -1.54
C ALA A 74 -6.71 -5.39 -1.40
N ASN A 75 -6.21 -6.50 -0.86
CA ASN A 75 -7.03 -7.68 -0.53
C ASN A 75 -8.01 -7.39 0.61
N ALA A 76 -7.61 -6.67 1.66
CA ALA A 76 -8.50 -6.28 2.75
C ALA A 76 -9.63 -5.35 2.25
N VAL A 77 -9.33 -4.41 1.36
CA VAL A 77 -10.38 -3.56 0.75
C VAL A 77 -11.30 -4.39 -0.13
N PHE A 78 -10.78 -5.33 -0.92
CA PHE A 78 -11.62 -6.24 -1.70
C PHE A 78 -12.53 -7.09 -0.82
N ASP A 79 -12.02 -7.63 0.27
CA ASP A 79 -12.81 -8.41 1.24
C ASP A 79 -13.95 -7.58 1.84
N ALA A 80 -13.65 -6.33 2.22
CA ALA A 80 -14.62 -5.42 2.82
C ALA A 80 -15.68 -4.87 1.84
N THR A 81 -15.37 -4.78 0.55
CA THR A 81 -16.19 -4.00 -0.42
C THR A 81 -16.59 -4.75 -1.68
N GLY A 82 -15.96 -5.89 -1.99
CA GLY A 82 -16.07 -6.59 -3.27
C GLY A 82 -15.36 -5.92 -4.45
N VAL A 83 -14.76 -4.73 -4.26
CA VAL A 83 -14.10 -3.97 -5.33
C VAL A 83 -12.61 -4.32 -5.42
N ARG A 84 -12.14 -4.66 -6.63
CA ARG A 84 -10.75 -5.06 -6.87
C ARG A 84 -9.92 -3.90 -7.39
N PHE A 85 -9.04 -3.37 -6.53
CA PHE A 85 -8.02 -2.40 -6.94
C PHE A 85 -6.78 -3.11 -7.50
N ARG A 86 -6.21 -2.55 -8.57
CA ARG A 86 -4.95 -3.02 -9.20
C ARG A 86 -3.92 -1.91 -9.37
N GLU A 87 -4.24 -0.74 -8.84
CA GLU A 87 -3.43 0.47 -8.91
C GLU A 87 -3.46 1.15 -7.55
N VAL A 88 -2.31 1.67 -7.16
CA VAL A 88 -2.10 2.47 -5.95
C VAL A 88 -1.80 3.92 -6.36
N PRO A 89 -2.01 4.91 -5.49
CA PRO A 89 -2.61 4.79 -4.15
C PRO A 89 -4.14 4.58 -4.16
N LEU A 90 -4.64 3.99 -3.08
CA LEU A 90 -6.07 3.83 -2.78
C LEU A 90 -6.60 5.07 -2.05
N THR A 91 -6.56 6.23 -2.71
CA THR A 91 -7.04 7.48 -2.10
C THR A 91 -8.55 7.44 -1.86
N PRO A 92 -9.10 8.23 -0.91
CA PRO A 92 -10.54 8.28 -0.66
C PRO A 92 -11.38 8.55 -1.92
N GLU A 93 -10.91 9.42 -2.81
CA GLU A 93 -11.59 9.76 -4.06
C GLU A 93 -11.63 8.57 -5.03
N ARG A 94 -10.50 7.88 -5.20
CA ARG A 94 -10.40 6.68 -6.06
C ARG A 94 -11.27 5.56 -5.51
N VAL A 95 -11.24 5.34 -4.20
CA VAL A 95 -12.06 4.33 -3.53
C VAL A 95 -13.54 4.65 -3.68
N LEU A 96 -13.96 5.88 -3.39
CA LEU A 96 -15.35 6.32 -3.51
C LEU A 96 -15.87 6.22 -4.96
N SER A 97 -15.05 6.60 -5.94
CA SER A 97 -15.38 6.47 -7.36
C SER A 97 -15.62 5.01 -7.77
N ALA A 98 -14.74 4.11 -7.32
CA ALA A 98 -14.87 2.69 -7.61
C ALA A 98 -16.09 2.05 -6.93
N LEU A 99 -16.39 2.43 -5.68
CA LEU A 99 -17.59 1.98 -4.97
C LEU A 99 -18.89 2.40 -5.67
N LYS A 100 -18.94 3.62 -6.22
CA LYS A 100 -20.10 4.12 -6.97
C LYS A 100 -20.30 3.40 -8.31
N SER A 101 -19.21 2.95 -8.93
CA SER A 101 -19.25 2.24 -10.22
C SER A 101 -19.66 0.77 -10.09
N GLY A 102 -19.74 0.25 -8.85
CA GLY A 102 -20.01 -1.16 -8.56
C GLY A 102 -18.81 -2.06 -8.83
N PRO A 103 -18.84 -3.32 -8.34
CA PRO A 103 -17.76 -4.27 -8.59
C PRO A 103 -17.60 -4.52 -10.09
N ALA A 104 -16.36 -4.39 -10.59
CA ALA A 104 -16.04 -4.67 -11.98
C ALA A 104 -16.50 -6.09 -12.36
N PRO A 105 -17.10 -6.31 -13.55
CA PRO A 105 -17.50 -7.64 -13.98
C PRO A 105 -16.32 -8.60 -13.86
N ASN A 106 -16.59 -9.74 -13.23
CA ASN A 106 -15.61 -10.74 -12.84
C ASN A 106 -14.70 -11.09 -14.03
N GLN A 107 -13.45 -10.61 -14.04
CA GLN A 107 -12.50 -10.83 -15.14
C GLN A 107 -11.97 -12.28 -15.21
N ARG A 108 -12.66 -13.25 -14.60
CA ARG A 108 -12.36 -14.70 -14.65
C ARG A 108 -12.70 -15.36 -16.00
N ALA A 109 -12.71 -14.59 -17.09
CA ALA A 109 -12.97 -15.06 -18.44
C ALA A 109 -11.91 -14.54 -19.40
N ARG A 110 -10.63 -14.80 -19.10
CA ARG A 110 -9.60 -14.95 -20.14
C ARG A 110 -8.78 -16.18 -19.77
N SER A 111 -9.08 -17.23 -20.55
CA SER A 111 -8.37 -18.50 -20.78
C SER A 111 -7.05 -18.71 -20.06
#